data_AF-A0A967N594-F1
#
_entry.id   AF-A0A967N594-F1
#
_cell.length_a   1.000
_cell.length_b   1.000
_cell.length_c   1.000
_cell.angle_alpha   90.00
_cell.angle_beta   90.00
_cell.angle_gamma   90.00
#
_symmetry.space_group_name_H-M   'P 1'
#
loop_
_entity.id
_entity.type
_entity.pdbx_description
1 polymer ?
#
loop_
_entity_poly.entity_id
_entity_poly.type
_entity_poly.pdbx_seq_one_letter_code
_entity_poly.pdbx_strand_id
1 'polypeptide(L)'
;MEYALLTHDFSVGYVAQVGSRSTPTWITAISLWAALEGSILFWLWVLTLYGALVAWIHRRRHAREISYATATMLGVSVFFLVLLVGPSDPFAPVSPVPPDGPGPNPLLQNHPLMAFHPPAQYLGYVGFTVPFAFAIAALVTGRVGSWWVEAVRRWTLVAWIFLTLAIVAGGWWAYEVLGWGGYWAWDPVENAALMPWLTGTAFLHSVMVQERREMLRGWNVSLV
;
A
#
# COMPACT_ATOMS: atom_id res chain seq x y z
N MET A 1 10.58 14.05 4.51
CA MET A 1 9.37 14.65 3.92
C MET A 1 8.53 15.35 4.98
N GLU A 2 7.99 14.62 5.98
CA GLU A 2 7.17 15.21 7.06
C GLU A 2 7.73 16.49 7.68
N TYR A 3 9.02 16.47 8.04
CA TYR A 3 9.70 17.65 8.54
C TYR A 3 9.58 18.85 7.58
N ALA A 4 9.89 18.65 6.29
CA ALA A 4 9.82 19.69 5.27
C ALA A 4 8.39 20.22 5.05
N LEU A 5 7.38 19.34 5.07
CA LEU A 5 5.97 19.75 5.01
C LEU A 5 5.59 20.62 6.21
N LEU A 6 5.89 20.17 7.44
CA LEU A 6 5.51 20.86 8.67
C LEU A 6 6.27 22.18 8.88
N THR A 7 7.49 22.29 8.36
CA THR A 7 8.28 23.54 8.39
C THR A 7 8.04 24.43 7.17
N HIS A 8 7.17 24.02 6.24
CA HIS A 8 6.88 24.76 4.99
C HIS A 8 8.14 25.07 4.17
N ASP A 9 9.02 24.07 4.03
CA ASP A 9 10.24 24.19 3.22
C ASP A 9 9.91 24.07 1.73
N PHE A 10 9.52 25.19 1.12
CA PHE A 10 9.17 25.28 -0.29
C PHE A 10 10.35 25.12 -1.26
N SER A 11 11.58 24.92 -0.76
CA SER A 11 12.70 24.54 -1.62
C SER A 11 12.57 23.09 -2.12
N VAL A 12 11.82 22.26 -1.39
CA VAL A 12 11.48 20.88 -1.75
C VAL A 12 10.26 20.88 -2.68
N GLY A 13 10.39 20.29 -3.87
CA GLY A 13 9.37 20.37 -4.92
C GLY A 13 8.01 19.82 -4.52
N TYR A 14 7.95 18.72 -3.78
CA TYR A 14 6.69 18.21 -3.26
C TYR A 14 6.00 19.20 -2.31
N VAL A 15 6.75 19.86 -1.42
CA VAL A 15 6.21 20.87 -0.50
C VAL A 15 5.74 22.10 -1.27
N ALA A 16 6.45 22.52 -2.33
CA ALA A 16 6.00 23.58 -3.23
C ALA A 16 4.71 23.22 -4.00
N GLN A 17 4.50 21.94 -4.29
CA GLN A 17 3.35 21.45 -5.04
C GLN A 17 2.09 21.31 -4.17
N VAL A 18 2.21 20.78 -2.95
CA VAL A 18 1.05 20.44 -2.11
C VAL A 18 1.02 21.13 -0.75
N GLY A 19 2.05 21.88 -0.37
CA GLY A 19 2.12 22.62 0.89
C GLY A 19 1.51 24.02 0.78
N SER A 20 1.11 24.60 1.92
CA SER A 20 0.72 26.00 2.05
C SER A 20 0.79 26.42 3.52
N ARG A 21 1.20 27.66 3.78
CA ARG A 21 1.21 28.25 5.13
C ARG A 21 -0.19 28.52 5.69
N SER A 22 -1.20 28.57 4.83
CA SER A 22 -2.60 28.76 5.23
C SER A 22 -3.31 27.44 5.51
N THR A 23 -2.72 26.30 5.12
CA THR A 23 -3.29 24.98 5.39
C THR A 23 -3.15 24.62 6.88
N PRO A 24 -4.24 24.19 7.55
CA PRO A 24 -4.18 23.71 8.92
C PRO A 24 -3.13 22.61 9.11
N THR A 25 -2.36 22.66 10.20
CA THR A 25 -1.21 21.77 10.43
C THR A 25 -1.54 20.29 10.36
N TRP A 26 -2.75 19.88 10.77
CA TRP A 26 -3.18 18.49 10.69
C TRP A 26 -3.40 18.02 9.24
N ILE A 27 -3.85 18.92 8.35
CA ILE A 27 -3.96 18.66 6.91
C ILE A 27 -2.56 18.61 6.30
N THR A 28 -1.67 19.53 6.69
CA THR A 28 -0.27 19.53 6.25
C THR A 28 0.43 18.21 6.59
N ALA A 29 0.21 17.67 7.79
CA ALA A 29 0.76 16.39 8.22
C ALA A 29 0.27 15.22 7.35
N ILE A 30 -1.01 15.19 6.98
CA ILE A 30 -1.55 14.10 6.13
C ILE A 30 -1.35 14.36 4.63
N SER A 31 -0.71 15.48 4.25
CA SER A 31 -0.44 15.80 2.84
C SER A 31 0.68 14.94 2.23
N LEU A 32 1.34 14.10 3.03
CA LEU A 32 2.32 13.12 2.54
C LEU A 32 1.77 12.25 1.41
N TRP A 33 0.47 11.93 1.41
CA TRP A 33 -0.19 11.12 0.38
C TRP A 33 -1.23 11.92 -0.43
N ALA A 34 -1.05 13.25 -0.52
CA ALA A 34 -1.92 14.12 -1.30
C ALA A 34 -1.58 14.18 -2.81
N ALA A 35 -0.38 13.73 -3.19
CA ALA A 35 0.05 13.62 -4.59
C ALA A 35 0.93 12.38 -4.79
N LEU A 36 1.19 12.04 -6.06
CA LEU A 36 1.80 10.78 -6.48
C LEU A 36 3.17 10.52 -5.85
N GLU A 37 4.03 11.52 -5.80
CA GLU A 37 5.43 11.39 -5.39
C GLU A 37 5.53 11.04 -3.89
N GLY A 38 4.75 11.73 -3.05
CA GLY A 38 4.65 11.43 -1.63
C GLY A 38 3.94 10.10 -1.36
N SER A 39 2.93 9.76 -2.16
CA SER A 39 2.28 8.45 -2.17
C SER A 39 3.24 7.30 -2.49
N ILE A 40 4.15 7.45 -3.48
CA ILE A 40 5.19 6.47 -3.80
C ILE A 40 6.22 6.36 -2.67
N LEU A 41 6.60 7.48 -2.06
CA LEU A 41 7.47 7.48 -0.88
C LEU A 41 6.87 6.67 0.26
N PHE A 42 5.59 6.90 0.56
CA PHE A 42 4.87 6.15 1.59
C PHE A 42 4.70 4.67 1.22
N TRP A 43 4.39 4.36 -0.04
CA TRP A 43 4.33 2.99 -0.56
C TRP A 43 5.64 2.24 -0.30
N LEU A 44 6.78 2.83 -0.67
CA LEU A 44 8.08 2.20 -0.47
C LEU A 44 8.41 2.02 1.01
N TRP A 45 8.04 2.98 1.86
CA TRP A 45 8.21 2.86 3.31
C TRP A 45 7.39 1.69 3.89
N VAL A 46 6.13 1.55 3.52
CA VAL A 46 5.29 0.42 3.93
C VAL A 46 5.84 -0.91 3.38
N LEU A 47 6.31 -0.93 2.14
CA LEU A 47 6.85 -2.13 1.50
C LEU A 47 8.13 -2.62 2.20
N THR A 48 9.04 -1.69 2.51
CA THR A 48 10.27 -2.00 3.24
C THR A 48 9.98 -2.44 4.67
N LEU A 49 8.96 -1.87 5.33
CA LEU A 49 8.48 -2.34 6.63
C LEU A 49 7.96 -3.78 6.55
N TYR A 50 7.10 -4.11 5.57
CA TYR A 50 6.65 -5.49 5.35
C TYR A 50 7.82 -6.43 5.07
N GLY A 51 8.78 -6.03 4.24
CA GLY A 51 9.98 -6.83 3.94
C GLY A 51 10.81 -7.11 5.17
N ALA A 52 11.03 -6.08 6.01
CA ALA A 52 11.74 -6.21 7.28
C ALA A 52 11.00 -7.12 8.27
N LEU A 53 9.68 -6.97 8.38
CA LEU A 53 8.85 -7.83 9.24
C LEU A 53 8.86 -9.28 8.77
N VAL A 54 8.73 -9.54 7.47
CA VAL A 54 8.83 -10.89 6.89
C VAL A 54 10.19 -11.51 7.20
N ALA A 55 11.27 -10.78 6.93
CA ALA A 55 12.63 -11.24 7.22
C ALA A 55 12.81 -11.52 8.71
N TRP A 56 12.31 -10.65 9.59
CA TRP A 56 12.45 -10.79 11.05
C TRP A 56 11.61 -11.95 11.63
N ILE A 57 10.32 -12.03 11.29
CA ILE A 57 9.38 -13.04 11.79
C ILE A 57 9.82 -14.44 11.34
N HIS A 58 10.28 -14.57 10.09
CA HIS A 58 10.59 -15.87 9.50
C HIS A 58 12.08 -16.23 9.47
N ARG A 59 12.99 -15.40 10.03
CA ARG A 59 14.47 -15.64 10.02
C ARG A 59 14.95 -17.00 10.52
N ARG A 60 14.14 -17.72 11.31
CA ARG A 60 14.50 -19.03 11.89
C ARG A 60 13.82 -20.22 11.21
N ARG A 61 13.00 -20.00 10.18
CA ARG A 61 12.21 -21.04 9.52
C ARG A 61 12.43 -20.98 8.01
N HIS A 62 12.41 -22.13 7.34
CA HIS A 62 12.39 -22.23 5.87
C HIS A 62 13.38 -21.29 5.17
N ALA A 63 14.65 -21.29 5.61
CA ALA A 63 15.64 -20.28 5.22
C ALA A 63 15.76 -20.10 3.70
N ARG A 64 15.64 -21.19 2.93
CA ARG A 64 15.69 -21.15 1.47
C ARG A 64 14.48 -20.42 0.90
N GLU A 65 13.28 -20.80 1.31
CA GLU A 65 12.00 -20.24 0.85
C GLU A 65 11.88 -18.75 1.23
N ILE A 66 12.22 -18.40 2.48
CA ILE A 66 12.23 -17.01 2.95
C ILE A 66 13.23 -16.17 2.17
N SER A 67 14.40 -16.71 1.81
CA SER A 67 15.37 -15.97 0.98
C SER A 67 14.80 -15.60 -0.38
N TYR A 68 14.06 -16.50 -1.05
CA TYR A 68 13.41 -16.19 -2.33
C TYR A 68 12.24 -15.21 -2.18
N ALA A 69 11.47 -15.31 -1.08
CA ALA A 69 10.40 -14.36 -0.80
C ALA A 69 10.97 -12.95 -0.54
N THR A 70 11.98 -12.84 0.31
CA THR A 70 12.68 -11.58 0.56
C THR A 70 13.32 -11.04 -0.73
N ALA A 71 13.95 -11.88 -1.55
CA ALA A 71 14.51 -11.45 -2.84
C ALA A 71 13.42 -10.90 -3.78
N THR A 72 12.24 -11.53 -3.82
CA THR A 72 11.09 -11.05 -4.60
C THR A 72 10.63 -9.68 -4.10
N MET A 73 10.45 -9.52 -2.78
CA MET A 73 10.07 -8.24 -2.18
C MET A 73 11.12 -7.15 -2.40
N LEU A 74 12.41 -7.49 -2.37
CA LEU A 74 13.49 -6.57 -2.71
C LEU A 74 13.42 -6.16 -4.19
N GLY A 75 13.13 -7.08 -5.10
CA GLY A 75 12.90 -6.76 -6.51
C GLY A 75 11.76 -5.75 -6.71
N VAL A 76 10.61 -5.96 -6.04
CA VAL A 76 9.50 -5.01 -6.04
C VAL A 76 9.92 -3.67 -5.40
N SER A 77 10.70 -3.71 -4.32
CA SER A 77 11.22 -2.50 -3.65
C SER A 77 12.15 -1.71 -4.56
N VAL A 78 13.01 -2.38 -5.33
CA VAL A 78 13.90 -1.74 -6.31
C VAL A 78 13.08 -1.04 -7.39
N PHE A 79 12.00 -1.66 -7.88
CA PHE A 79 11.11 -1.01 -8.84
C PHE A 79 10.52 0.30 -8.28
N PHE A 80 9.95 0.28 -7.07
CA PHE A 80 9.40 1.50 -6.46
C PHE A 80 10.48 2.51 -6.07
N LEU A 81 11.68 2.06 -5.70
CA LEU A 81 12.82 2.94 -5.47
C LEU A 81 13.24 3.66 -6.76
N VAL A 82 13.27 2.96 -7.91
CA VAL A 82 13.57 3.57 -9.21
C VAL A 82 12.53 4.63 -9.57
N LEU A 83 11.24 4.37 -9.31
CA LEU A 83 10.19 5.39 -9.49
C LEU A 83 10.43 6.59 -8.58
N LEU A 84 10.72 6.33 -7.30
CA LEU A 84 10.92 7.35 -6.28
C LEU A 84 12.14 8.25 -6.56
N VAL A 85 13.25 7.71 -7.06
CA VAL A 85 14.46 8.53 -7.31
C VAL A 85 14.54 9.06 -8.74
N GLY A 86 13.62 8.65 -9.61
CA GLY A 86 13.59 9.01 -11.01
C GLY A 86 12.37 9.87 -11.35
N PRO A 87 11.34 9.29 -11.99
CA PRO A 87 10.20 10.05 -12.51
C PRO A 87 9.29 10.67 -11.44
N SER A 88 9.39 10.23 -10.18
CA SER A 88 8.53 10.68 -9.09
C SER A 88 9.32 11.11 -7.87
N ASP A 89 10.45 11.81 -8.07
CA ASP A 89 11.29 12.34 -6.99
C ASP A 89 10.59 13.46 -6.20
N PRO A 90 10.12 13.20 -4.97
CA PRO A 90 9.45 14.21 -4.18
C PRO A 90 10.43 15.24 -3.60
N PHE A 91 11.73 14.97 -3.65
CA PHE A 91 12.79 15.84 -3.12
C PHE A 91 13.46 16.69 -4.20
N ALA A 92 13.00 16.61 -5.45
CA ALA A 92 13.49 17.44 -6.53
C ALA A 92 13.38 18.93 -6.14
N PRO A 93 14.47 19.71 -6.24
CA PRO A 93 14.47 21.10 -5.80
C PRO A 93 13.68 21.98 -6.78
N VAL A 94 13.08 23.05 -6.26
CA VAL A 94 12.38 24.06 -7.08
C VAL A 94 13.16 25.38 -7.06
N SER A 95 13.30 25.99 -8.24
CA SER A 95 13.94 27.29 -8.41
C SER A 95 13.20 28.13 -9.47
N PRO A 96 12.80 29.38 -9.17
CA PRO A 96 12.96 30.06 -7.89
C PRO A 96 12.09 29.44 -6.79
N VAL A 97 12.59 29.45 -5.54
CA VAL A 97 11.83 28.94 -4.38
C VAL A 97 10.60 29.83 -4.17
N PRO A 98 9.37 29.30 -4.25
CA PRO A 98 8.19 30.12 -4.04
C PRO A 98 8.04 30.48 -2.55
N PRO A 99 7.49 31.68 -2.24
CA PRO A 99 7.30 32.11 -0.85
C PRO A 99 6.18 31.32 -0.12
N ASP A 100 5.26 30.72 -0.88
CA ASP A 100 4.17 29.87 -0.41
C ASP A 100 3.72 28.91 -1.53
N GLY A 101 2.99 27.85 -1.18
CA GLY A 101 2.42 26.89 -2.13
C GLY A 101 0.89 26.96 -2.18
N PRO A 102 0.25 26.22 -3.12
CA PRO A 102 -1.20 26.25 -3.31
C PRO A 102 -1.98 25.45 -2.24
N GLY A 103 -1.29 24.64 -1.43
CA GLY A 103 -1.90 23.65 -0.55
C GLY A 103 -2.34 22.38 -1.30
N PRO A 104 -2.79 21.35 -0.57
CA PRO A 104 -3.26 20.13 -1.20
C PRO A 104 -4.60 20.37 -1.91
N ASN A 105 -4.99 19.48 -2.81
CA ASN A 105 -6.30 19.56 -3.48
C ASN A 105 -7.43 19.77 -2.44
N PRO A 106 -8.31 20.77 -2.60
CA PRO A 106 -9.39 21.06 -1.65
C PRO A 106 -10.29 19.85 -1.32
N LEU A 107 -10.46 18.91 -2.25
CA LEU A 107 -11.22 17.68 -2.02
C LEU A 107 -10.57 16.74 -0.99
N LEU A 108 -9.28 16.93 -0.69
CA LEU A 108 -8.54 16.16 0.31
C LEU A 108 -8.60 16.80 1.70
N GLN A 109 -9.16 18.01 1.81
CA GLN A 109 -9.13 18.81 3.04
C GLN A 109 -10.45 18.76 3.82
N ASN A 110 -11.50 18.20 3.22
CA ASN A 110 -12.87 18.35 3.67
C ASN A 110 -13.37 17.24 4.60
N HIS A 111 -12.62 16.15 4.77
CA HIS A 111 -13.08 15.00 5.54
C HIS A 111 -11.95 14.32 6.33
N PRO A 112 -12.15 13.95 7.61
CA PRO A 112 -11.12 13.31 8.43
C PRO A 112 -10.69 11.93 7.91
N LEU A 113 -11.49 11.28 7.07
CA LEU A 113 -11.10 10.00 6.45
C LEU A 113 -9.88 10.13 5.53
N MET A 114 -9.52 11.34 5.06
CA MET A 114 -8.23 11.55 4.39
C MET A 114 -7.02 11.13 5.25
N ALA A 115 -7.14 11.21 6.58
CA ALA A 115 -6.09 10.78 7.49
C ALA A 115 -6.04 9.25 7.67
N PHE A 116 -7.12 8.53 7.38
CA PHE A 116 -7.26 7.10 7.68
C PHE A 116 -7.32 6.22 6.45
N HIS A 117 -8.17 6.57 5.47
CA HIS A 117 -8.42 5.77 4.28
C HIS A 117 -7.13 5.51 3.48
N PRO A 118 -6.31 6.51 3.10
CA PRO A 118 -5.09 6.24 2.34
C PRO A 118 -4.11 5.35 3.10
N PRO A 119 -3.76 5.60 4.39
CA PRO A 119 -2.92 4.66 5.13
C PRO A 119 -3.43 3.21 5.17
N ALA A 120 -4.74 3.02 5.40
CA ALA A 120 -5.34 1.69 5.35
C ALA A 120 -5.22 1.06 3.94
N GLN A 121 -5.42 1.88 2.89
CA GLN A 121 -5.31 1.46 1.50
C GLN A 121 -3.90 0.97 1.17
N TYR A 122 -2.86 1.71 1.54
CA TYR A 122 -1.46 1.29 1.35
C TYR A 122 -1.11 0.05 2.18
N LEU A 123 -1.53 -0.05 3.43
CA LEU A 123 -1.31 -1.25 4.25
C LEU A 123 -1.98 -2.48 3.64
N GLY A 124 -3.16 -2.33 3.03
CA GLY A 124 -3.83 -3.39 2.29
C GLY A 124 -3.09 -3.76 1.02
N TYR A 125 -2.97 -2.84 0.07
CA TYR A 125 -2.37 -3.08 -1.24
C TYR A 125 -0.93 -3.56 -1.17
N VAL A 126 -0.08 -2.81 -0.47
CA VAL A 126 1.34 -3.16 -0.34
C VAL A 126 1.48 -4.48 0.40
N GLY A 127 0.60 -4.73 1.38
CA GLY A 127 0.55 -5.98 2.14
C GLY A 127 0.37 -7.22 1.28
N PHE A 128 -0.39 -7.15 0.18
CA PHE A 128 -0.54 -8.27 -0.77
C PHE A 128 0.77 -8.64 -1.50
N THR A 129 1.81 -7.79 -1.46
CA THR A 129 3.15 -8.16 -1.96
C THR A 129 3.75 -9.34 -1.18
N VAL A 130 3.42 -9.49 0.10
CA VAL A 130 3.95 -10.56 0.95
C VAL A 130 3.46 -11.95 0.51
N PRO A 131 2.14 -12.22 0.43
CA PRO A 131 1.66 -13.52 -0.03
C PRO A 131 2.12 -13.80 -1.49
N PHE A 132 2.15 -12.79 -2.37
CA PHE A 132 2.73 -12.91 -3.72
C PHE A 132 4.20 -13.36 -3.68
N ALA A 133 5.03 -12.73 -2.85
CA ALA A 133 6.45 -13.06 -2.74
C ALA A 133 6.67 -14.49 -2.21
N PHE A 134 5.85 -14.94 -1.27
CA PHE A 134 5.89 -16.34 -0.86
C PHE A 134 5.48 -17.27 -2.02
N ALA A 135 4.56 -16.85 -2.91
CA ALA A 135 4.06 -17.69 -4.01
C ALA A 135 5.19 -17.95 -4.99
N ILE A 136 5.92 -16.89 -5.36
CA ILE A 136 7.14 -16.98 -6.15
C ILE A 136 8.16 -17.88 -5.46
N ALA A 137 8.39 -17.73 -4.15
CA ALA A 137 9.31 -18.60 -3.41
C ALA A 137 8.90 -20.08 -3.46
N ALA A 138 7.61 -20.39 -3.30
CA ALA A 138 7.09 -21.74 -3.37
C ALA A 138 7.25 -22.34 -4.78
N LEU A 139 7.02 -21.55 -5.83
CA LEU A 139 7.21 -21.96 -7.22
C LEU A 139 8.68 -22.23 -7.54
N VAL A 140 9.58 -21.31 -7.16
CA VAL A 140 11.03 -21.45 -7.40
C VAL A 140 11.62 -22.64 -6.65
N THR A 141 11.13 -22.92 -5.44
CA THR A 141 11.61 -24.05 -4.63
C THR A 141 10.89 -25.37 -4.90
N GLY A 142 9.77 -25.33 -5.62
CA GLY A 142 8.88 -26.48 -5.82
C GLY A 142 8.17 -26.98 -4.55
N ARG A 143 8.11 -26.16 -3.48
CA ARG A 143 7.66 -26.58 -2.15
C ARG A 143 6.37 -25.87 -1.70
N VAL A 144 5.24 -26.35 -2.21
CA VAL A 144 3.89 -25.84 -1.90
C VAL A 144 3.25 -26.56 -0.70
N GLY A 145 4.04 -26.79 0.36
CA GLY A 145 3.66 -27.59 1.53
C GLY A 145 2.83 -26.84 2.59
N SER A 146 2.71 -27.42 3.80
CA SER A 146 1.92 -26.84 4.91
C SER A 146 2.47 -25.49 5.43
N TRP A 147 3.79 -25.28 5.38
CA TRP A 147 4.42 -24.01 5.78
C TRP A 147 3.90 -22.81 4.99
N TRP A 148 3.64 -23.02 3.69
CA TRP A 148 3.15 -22.03 2.76
C TRP A 148 1.73 -21.62 3.13
N VAL A 149 0.85 -22.59 3.39
CA VAL A 149 -0.55 -22.37 3.76
C VAL A 149 -0.68 -21.49 5.01
N GLU A 150 0.08 -21.79 6.07
CA GLU A 150 0.01 -21.04 7.33
C GLU A 150 0.53 -19.60 7.18
N ALA A 151 1.69 -19.43 6.53
CA ALA A 151 2.32 -18.13 6.40
C ALA A 151 1.47 -17.19 5.51
N VAL A 152 1.11 -17.65 4.32
CA VAL A 152 0.39 -16.84 3.32
C VAL A 152 -0.97 -16.45 3.85
N ARG A 153 -1.71 -17.38 4.48
CA ARG A 153 -3.02 -17.07 5.05
C ARG A 153 -2.96 -15.94 6.06
N ARG A 154 -1.97 -15.92 6.97
CA ARG A 154 -1.85 -14.85 7.97
C ARG A 154 -1.58 -13.49 7.33
N TRP A 155 -0.67 -13.44 6.37
CA TRP A 155 -0.35 -12.18 5.68
C TRP A 155 -1.49 -11.70 4.79
N THR A 156 -2.15 -12.61 4.07
CA THR A 156 -3.35 -12.28 3.30
C THR A 156 -4.47 -11.76 4.20
N LEU A 157 -4.68 -12.35 5.39
CA LEU A 157 -5.66 -11.83 6.35
C LEU A 157 -5.35 -10.39 6.78
N VAL A 158 -4.08 -10.08 7.09
CA VAL A 158 -3.68 -8.73 7.47
C VAL A 158 -3.95 -7.74 6.34
N ALA A 159 -3.48 -8.04 5.13
CA ALA A 159 -3.71 -7.20 3.95
C ALA A 159 -5.20 -7.03 3.66
N TRP A 160 -5.97 -8.11 3.73
CA TRP A 160 -7.41 -8.12 3.50
C TRP A 160 -8.19 -7.30 4.53
N ILE A 161 -7.82 -7.33 5.82
CA ILE A 161 -8.44 -6.49 6.85
C ILE A 161 -8.22 -5.01 6.55
N PHE A 162 -6.98 -4.61 6.27
CA PHE A 162 -6.68 -3.21 5.95
C PHE A 162 -7.40 -2.75 4.68
N LEU A 163 -7.43 -3.58 3.64
CA LEU A 163 -8.13 -3.27 2.40
C LEU A 163 -9.66 -3.20 2.61
N THR A 164 -10.22 -4.04 3.49
CA THR A 164 -11.64 -3.94 3.87
C THR A 164 -11.94 -2.61 4.56
N LEU A 165 -11.10 -2.20 5.51
CA LEU A 165 -11.23 -0.91 6.20
C LEU A 165 -11.08 0.26 5.24
N ALA A 166 -10.13 0.16 4.31
CA ALA A 166 -9.90 1.16 3.28
C ALA A 166 -11.12 1.31 2.38
N ILE A 167 -11.69 0.20 1.86
CA ILE A 167 -12.87 0.22 1.00
C ILE A 167 -14.09 0.83 1.70
N VAL A 168 -14.33 0.46 2.97
CA VAL A 168 -15.44 1.02 3.75
C VAL A 168 -15.25 2.52 3.97
N ALA A 169 -14.04 2.94 4.35
CA ALA A 169 -13.73 4.35 4.57
C ALA A 169 -13.76 5.17 3.26
N GLY A 170 -13.26 4.62 2.16
CA GLY A 170 -13.21 5.27 0.87
C GLY A 170 -14.60 5.42 0.25
N GLY A 171 -15.42 4.37 0.29
CA GLY A 171 -16.82 4.44 -0.14
C GLY A 171 -17.65 5.45 0.65
N TRP A 172 -17.43 5.56 1.96
CA TRP A 172 -18.03 6.63 2.78
C TRP A 172 -17.53 8.01 2.35
N TRP A 173 -16.21 8.19 2.27
CA TRP A 173 -15.63 9.48 1.91
C TRP A 173 -16.07 9.95 0.51
N ALA A 174 -16.07 9.06 -0.48
CA ALA A 174 -16.52 9.34 -1.85
C ALA A 174 -18.01 9.76 -1.89
N TYR A 175 -18.86 9.13 -1.05
CA TYR A 175 -20.26 9.52 -0.93
C TYR A 175 -20.42 10.97 -0.48
N GLU A 176 -19.65 11.41 0.52
CA GLU A 176 -19.75 12.77 1.05
C GLU A 176 -19.12 13.83 0.15
N VAL A 177 -18.01 13.51 -0.52
CA VAL A 177 -17.24 14.51 -1.27
C VAL A 177 -17.69 14.63 -2.72
N LEU A 178 -17.96 13.49 -3.36
CA LEU A 178 -18.21 13.46 -4.79
C LEU A 178 -19.72 13.39 -5.08
N GLY A 179 -20.53 12.82 -4.17
CA GLY A 179 -21.98 12.79 -4.32
C GLY A 179 -22.46 12.02 -5.56
N TRP A 180 -21.66 11.07 -6.07
CA TRP A 180 -21.91 10.31 -7.30
C TRP A 180 -23.11 9.32 -7.20
N GLY A 181 -24.18 9.66 -6.50
CA GLY A 181 -25.40 8.84 -6.42
C GLY A 181 -25.32 7.63 -5.49
N GLY A 182 -24.27 7.51 -4.64
CA GLY A 182 -24.20 6.48 -3.60
C GLY A 182 -22.77 6.12 -3.16
N TYR A 183 -22.67 5.25 -2.14
CA TYR A 183 -21.42 4.77 -1.52
C TYR A 183 -20.46 4.00 -2.47
N TRP A 184 -20.91 3.66 -3.67
CA TRP A 184 -20.24 2.76 -4.62
C TRP A 184 -20.29 3.25 -6.05
N ALA A 185 -20.46 4.56 -6.21
CA ALA A 185 -20.30 5.11 -7.53
C ALA A 185 -18.88 4.84 -8.05
N TRP A 186 -18.71 4.86 -9.37
CA TRP A 186 -17.53 4.39 -10.10
C TRP A 186 -16.21 5.15 -9.82
N ASP A 187 -15.81 5.27 -8.55
CA ASP A 187 -14.49 5.72 -8.13
C ASP A 187 -13.46 4.69 -8.62
N PRO A 188 -12.53 5.08 -9.50
CA PRO A 188 -11.50 4.19 -10.00
C PRO A 188 -10.60 3.63 -8.90
N VAL A 189 -10.37 4.37 -7.81
CA VAL A 189 -9.51 3.95 -6.69
C VAL A 189 -10.16 2.80 -5.94
N GLU A 190 -11.45 2.92 -5.62
CA GLU A 190 -12.20 1.86 -4.94
C GLU A 190 -12.41 0.62 -5.82
N ASN A 191 -12.66 0.82 -7.11
CA ASN A 191 -12.78 -0.29 -8.06
C ASN A 191 -11.45 -1.05 -8.20
N ALA A 192 -10.33 -0.33 -8.26
CA ALA A 192 -9.02 -0.95 -8.27
C ALA A 192 -8.77 -1.75 -6.99
N ALA A 193 -9.27 -1.29 -5.84
CA ALA A 193 -9.07 -1.92 -4.53
C ALA A 193 -9.96 -3.15 -4.35
N LEU A 194 -11.13 -3.15 -4.96
CA LEU A 194 -12.06 -4.27 -4.93
C LEU A 194 -11.46 -5.53 -5.57
N MET A 195 -10.63 -5.41 -6.61
CA MET A 195 -10.05 -6.56 -7.32
C MET A 195 -9.13 -7.43 -6.43
N PRO A 196 -8.09 -6.88 -5.75
CA PRO A 196 -7.31 -7.65 -4.78
C PRO A 196 -8.13 -8.08 -3.56
N TRP A 197 -9.17 -7.33 -3.18
CA TRP A 197 -10.06 -7.74 -2.11
C TRP A 197 -10.87 -9.00 -2.45
N LEU A 198 -11.42 -9.08 -3.66
CA LEU A 198 -12.19 -10.24 -4.14
C LEU A 198 -11.30 -11.48 -4.28
N THR A 199 -10.13 -11.33 -4.89
CA THR A 199 -9.15 -12.44 -5.04
C THR A 199 -8.63 -12.90 -3.69
N GLY A 200 -8.29 -11.97 -2.78
CA GLY A 200 -7.93 -12.28 -1.39
C GLY A 200 -9.05 -12.98 -0.64
N THR A 201 -10.31 -12.56 -0.81
CA THR A 201 -11.48 -13.23 -0.22
C THR A 201 -11.60 -14.65 -0.71
N ALA A 202 -11.52 -14.86 -2.03
CA ALA A 202 -11.56 -16.20 -2.63
C ALA A 202 -10.44 -17.08 -2.07
N PHE A 203 -9.22 -16.53 -1.96
CA PHE A 203 -8.06 -17.24 -1.44
C PHE A 203 -8.25 -17.66 0.02
N LEU A 204 -8.74 -16.75 0.88
CA LEU A 204 -8.94 -17.04 2.30
C LEU A 204 -9.93 -18.18 2.55
N HIS A 205 -10.88 -18.39 1.65
CA HIS A 205 -11.80 -19.53 1.71
C HIS A 205 -11.17 -20.80 1.11
N SER A 206 -10.52 -20.71 -0.06
CA SER A 206 -9.95 -21.87 -0.73
C SER A 206 -8.69 -22.41 -0.06
N VAL A 207 -7.95 -21.59 0.69
CA VAL A 207 -6.79 -22.03 1.47
C VAL A 207 -7.20 -22.94 2.63
N MET A 208 -8.38 -22.73 3.23
CA MET A 208 -8.94 -23.63 4.25
C MET A 208 -9.29 -25.01 3.67
N VAL A 209 -9.72 -25.05 2.40
CA VAL A 209 -9.97 -26.32 1.69
C VAL A 209 -8.65 -27.04 1.43
N GLN A 210 -7.60 -26.32 1.02
CA GLN A 210 -6.26 -26.91 0.87
C GLN A 210 -5.75 -27.49 2.19
N GLU A 211 -5.92 -26.78 3.31
CA GLU A 211 -5.48 -27.26 4.62
C GLU A 211 -6.22 -28.54 5.06
N ARG A 212 -7.53 -28.65 4.78
CA ARG A 212 -8.36 -29.77 5.24
C ARG A 212 -8.42 -30.97 4.29
N ARG A 213 -8.22 -30.74 2.99
CA ARG A 213 -8.47 -31.73 1.92
C ARG A 213 -7.28 -31.90 0.98
N GLU A 214 -6.22 -31.11 1.13
CA GLU A 214 -5.06 -31.05 0.22
C GLU A 214 -5.38 -30.70 -1.25
N MET A 215 -6.57 -30.20 -1.54
CA MET A 215 -7.04 -29.79 -2.86
C MET A 215 -6.74 -28.32 -3.16
N LEU A 216 -6.99 -27.87 -4.41
CA LEU A 216 -6.93 -26.46 -4.83
C LEU A 216 -5.56 -25.77 -4.70
N ARG A 217 -4.45 -26.54 -4.65
CA ARG A 217 -3.10 -25.98 -4.54
C ARG A 217 -2.77 -24.99 -5.66
N GLY A 218 -3.05 -25.36 -6.91
CA GLY A 218 -2.83 -24.49 -8.07
C GLY A 218 -3.71 -23.24 -8.04
N TRP A 219 -4.98 -23.40 -7.67
CA TRP A 219 -5.93 -22.30 -7.53
C TRP A 219 -5.47 -21.26 -6.49
N ASN A 220 -4.97 -21.73 -5.34
CA ASN A 220 -4.48 -20.85 -4.27
C ASN A 220 -3.19 -20.11 -4.65
N VAL A 221 -2.35 -20.69 -5.52
CA VAL A 221 -1.19 -19.99 -6.08
C VAL A 221 -1.63 -18.96 -7.11
N SER A 222 -2.69 -19.21 -7.89
CA SER A 222 -3.21 -18.26 -8.87
C SER A 222 -3.93 -17.05 -8.28
N LEU A 223 -4.50 -17.18 -7.08
CA LEU A 223 -5.25 -16.11 -6.42
C LEU A 223 -4.39 -15.11 -5.64
N VAL A 224 -3.10 -15.39 -5.49
CA VAL A 224 -2.14 -14.64 -4.68
C VAL A 224 -1.05 -14.06 -5.56
#